data_AF-A0A0C3MT44-F1
#
_entry.id   AF-A0A0C3MT44-F1
#
_cell.length_a   1.000
_cell.length_b   1.000
_cell.length_c   1.000
_cell.angle_alpha   90.00
_cell.angle_beta   90.00
_cell.angle_gamma   90.00
#
_symmetry.space_group_name_H-M   'P 1'
#
loop_
_entity.id
_entity.type
_entity.pdbx_description
1 polymer ?
#
loop_
_entity_poly.entity_id
_entity_poly.type
_entity_poly.pdbx_seq_one_letter_code
_entity_poly.pdbx_strand_id
1 'polypeptide(L)' 'MSAASDAKRMFVENLNSFGNEQNQPEKYNLYLGLIYLAASVEQIQQDLEQVKQLLAKRY' A
#
# COMPACT_ATOMS: atom_id res chain seq x y z
N MET A 1 -2.11 3.04 13.00
CA MET A 1 -2.16 2.95 11.53
C MET A 1 -0.85 3.49 10.98
N SER A 2 -0.26 2.82 9.97
CA SER A 2 0.94 3.33 9.31
C SER A 2 0.54 4.27 8.17
N ALA A 3 1.43 5.19 7.79
CA ALA A 3 1.20 6.07 6.64
C ALA A 3 0.93 5.30 5.34
N ALA A 4 1.51 4.10 5.20
CA ALA A 4 1.25 3.21 4.06
C ALA A 4 -0.18 2.65 4.07
N SER A 5 -0.68 2.26 5.26
CA SER A 5 -2.05 1.77 5.45
C SER A 5 -3.09 2.86 5.12
N ASP A 6 -2.84 4.08 5.57
CA ASP A 6 -3.71 5.23 5.29
C ASP A 6 -3.71 5.60 3.80
N ALA A 7 -2.54 5.63 3.17
CA ALA A 7 -2.41 5.88 1.73
C ALA A 7 -3.15 4.83 0.91
N LYS A 8 -2.98 3.53 1.25
CA LYS A 8 -3.70 2.43 0.58
C LYS A 8 -5.20 2.62 0.66
N ARG A 9 -5.75 2.95 1.84
CA ARG A 9 -7.18 3.22 2.03
C ARG A 9 -7.65 4.37 1.12
N MET A 10 -6.93 5.48 1.10
CA MET A 10 -7.28 6.63 0.25
C MET A 10 -7.24 6.30 -1.24
N PHE A 11 -6.27 5.49 -1.68
CA PHE A 11 -6.21 5.07 -3.09
C PHE A 11 -7.35 4.12 -3.47
N VAL A 12 -7.77 3.22 -2.56
CA VAL A 12 -8.97 2.39 -2.75
C VAL A 12 -10.24 3.25 -2.84
N GLU A 13 -10.39 4.23 -1.96
CA GLU A 13 -11.52 5.17 -1.99
C GLU A 13 -11.57 5.95 -3.31
N ASN A 14 -10.41 6.40 -3.80
CA ASN A 14 -10.30 7.07 -5.09
C ASN A 14 -10.60 6.15 -6.28
N LEU A 15 -10.13 4.90 -6.24
CA LEU A 15 -10.45 3.90 -7.26
C LEU A 15 -11.96 3.66 -7.33
N ASN A 16 -12.62 3.49 -6.18
CA ASN A 16 -14.06 3.25 -6.12
C ASN A 16 -14.88 4.46 -6.58
N SER A 17 -14.41 5.68 -6.30
CA SER A 17 -15.14 6.91 -6.62
C SER A 17 -14.91 7.39 -8.06
N PHE A 18 -13.70 7.15 -8.59
CA PHE A 18 -13.24 7.81 -9.81
C PHE A 18 -12.58 6.86 -10.83
N GLY A 19 -12.38 5.59 -10.47
CA GLY A 19 -11.83 4.58 -11.35
C GLY A 19 -12.87 4.09 -12.35
N ASN A 20 -12.49 4.06 -13.62
CA ASN A 20 -13.30 3.48 -14.67
C ASN A 20 -12.37 2.79 -15.67
N GLU A 21 -12.31 1.46 -15.60
CA GLU A 21 -11.44 0.65 -16.44
C GLU A 21 -11.76 0.77 -17.95
N GLN A 22 -13.02 0.97 -18.30
CA GLN A 22 -13.46 1.02 -19.71
C GLN A 22 -13.23 2.39 -20.36
N ASN A 23 -13.54 3.46 -19.62
CA ASN A 23 -13.51 4.83 -20.16
C ASN A 23 -12.21 5.58 -19.84
N GLN A 24 -11.49 5.20 -18.78
CA GLN A 24 -10.26 5.85 -18.30
C GLN A 24 -9.25 4.80 -17.76
N PRO A 25 -8.81 3.85 -18.60
CA PRO A 25 -7.96 2.73 -18.17
C PRO A 25 -6.64 3.19 -17.54
N GLU A 26 -6.03 4.28 -18.01
CA GLU A 26 -4.77 4.80 -17.45
C GLU A 26 -4.96 5.27 -16.00
N LYS A 27 -6.06 5.98 -15.71
CA LYS A 27 -6.39 6.45 -14.37
C LYS A 27 -6.73 5.30 -13.44
N TYR A 28 -7.48 4.32 -13.93
CA TYR A 28 -7.78 3.09 -13.19
C TYR A 28 -6.51 2.33 -12.82
N ASN A 29 -5.62 2.12 -13.79
CA ASN A 29 -4.34 1.44 -13.60
C ASN A 29 -3.39 2.23 -12.68
N LEU A 30 -3.42 3.56 -12.72
CA LEU A 30 -2.68 4.40 -11.79
C LEU A 30 -3.11 4.14 -10.34
N TYR A 31 -4.41 4.14 -10.05
CA TYR A 31 -4.90 3.85 -8.70
C TYR A 31 -4.54 2.44 -8.26
N LEU A 32 -4.66 1.43 -9.15
CA LEU A 32 -4.22 0.07 -8.84
C LEU A 32 -2.72 0.01 -8.50
N GLY A 33 -1.88 0.65 -9.31
CA GLY A 33 -0.44 0.73 -9.06
C GLY A 33 -0.11 1.37 -7.71
N LEU A 34 -0.81 2.46 -7.37
CA LEU A 34 -0.64 3.15 -6.08
C LEU A 34 -1.09 2.28 -4.89
N ILE A 35 -2.17 1.52 -5.03
CA ILE A 35 -2.64 0.56 -4.01
C ILE A 35 -1.57 -0.53 -3.78
N TYR A 36 -1.03 -1.11 -4.84
CA TYR A 36 0.00 -2.15 -4.73
C TYR A 36 1.32 -1.63 -4.17
N LEU A 37 1.70 -0.40 -4.54
CA LEU A 37 2.87 0.25 -3.97
C LEU A 37 2.71 0.46 -2.46
N ALA A 38 1.59 1.00 -2.02
CA ALA A 38 1.31 1.23 -0.60
C ALA A 38 1.30 -0.10 0.19
N ALA A 39 0.69 -1.15 -0.36
CA ALA A 39 0.71 -2.48 0.23
C ALA A 39 2.13 -3.07 0.36
N SER A 40 2.97 -2.90 -0.68
CA SER A 40 4.36 -3.35 -0.66
C SER A 40 5.19 -2.62 0.39
N VAL A 41 4.99 -1.31 0.54
CA VAL A 41 5.66 -0.52 1.58
C VAL A 41 5.23 -0.96 2.98
N GLU A 42 3.93 -1.23 3.18
CA GLU A 42 3.42 -1.75 4.45
C GLU A 42 4.06 -3.10 4.81
N GLN A 43 4.18 -4.01 3.84
CA GLN A 43 4.86 -5.30 4.03
C GLN A 43 6.33 -5.12 4.41
N ILE A 44 7.08 -4.28 3.68
CA ILE A 44 8.50 -4.01 3.98
C ILE A 44 8.67 -3.45 5.40
N GLN A 45 7.77 -2.57 5.84
CA GLN A 45 7.80 -2.04 7.20
C GLN A 45 7.58 -3.14 8.25
N GLN A 46 6.64 -4.05 8.01
CA GLN A 46 6.37 -5.18 8.91
C GLN A 46 7.57 -6.13 8.98
N ASP A 47 8.16 -6.48 7.83
CA ASP A 47 9.32 -7.36 7.76
C ASP A 47 10.52 -6.74 8.49
N LEU A 48 10.74 -5.44 8.33
CA LEU A 48 11.81 -4.71 9.00
C LEU A 48 11.64 -4.70 10.52
N GLU A 49 10.41 -4.52 11.03
CA GLU A 49 10.13 -4.63 12.46
C GLU A 49 10.33 -6.06 12.99
N GLN A 50 9.95 -7.08 12.23
CA GLN A 50 10.22 -8.48 12.60
C GLN A 50 11.73 -8.74 12.69
N VAL A 51 12.52 -8.28 11.71
CA VAL A 51 13.99 -8.42 11.73
C VAL A 51 14.58 -7.72 12.95
N LYS A 52 14.14 -6.50 13.28
CA LYS A 52 14.60 -5.79 14.49
C LYS A 52 14.30 -6.58 15.76
N GLN A 53 13.09 -7.14 15.89
CA GLN A 53 12.72 -7.95 17.05
C GLN A 53 13.55 -9.23 17.16
N LEU A 54 13.86 -9.89 16.04
CA LEU A 54 14.71 -11.08 16.02
C LEU A 54 16.15 -10.75 16.44
N LEU A 55 16.68 -9.60 15.99
CA LEU A 55 18.01 -9.12 16.41
C LEU A 55 18.03 -8.76 17.90
N ALA A 56 16.99 -8.08 18.40
CA ALA A 56 16.90 -7.69 19.81
C ALA A 56 16.81 -8.88 20.77
N LYS A 57 16.21 -10.00 20.36
CA LYS A 57 16.15 -11.25 21.17
C LYS A 57 17.48 -12.01 21.22
N ARG A 58 18.44 -11.65 20.35
CA ARG A 58 19.72 -12.34 20.20
C ARG A 58 20.81 -11.75 21.10
N TYR A 59 20.56 -10.57 21.67
CA TYR A 59 21.38 -9.87 22.66
C TYR A 59 20.63 -9.81 23.99
#